data_AF-A0A970UYK1-F1
#
_entry.id   AF-A0A970UYK1-F1
#
_cell.length_a   1.000
_cell.length_b   1.000
_cell.length_c   1.000
_cell.angle_alpha   90.00
_cell.angle_beta   90.00
_cell.angle_gamma   90.00
#
_symmetry.space_group_name_H-M   'P 1'
#
loop_
_entity.id
_entity.type
_entity.pdbx_description
1 polymer ?
#
loop_
_entity_poly.entity_id
_entity_poly.type
_entity_poly.pdbx_seq_one_letter_code
_entity_poly.pdbx_strand_id
1 'polypeptide(L)'
;MKKLISGAINIEVKLQQGVNRIFFPDNSVLRGKRIKHISVYKAQNDHAAFVTLKELNTQTELIKSLPIKLLHFSDHALFINKIVDLPHSYIDISQITEAQKVGSYTFIFWYDEPAIWSKIPEKNNRTEIHPIEIKLSGPKTYFAENRDLHNKKFQNLIFSMPNFTPMGNETTSYLNCFLTLCKDNLEFIQRVPLEYFVQGGNDYQLRLQNITFDFQRSYIETTAPGDYGKSIFFNAIIDDNKKK
;
A
#
# COMPACT_ATOMS: atom_id res chain seq x y z
N MET A 1 9.06 7.67 15.82
CA MET A 1 8.13 8.84 15.85
C MET A 1 7.06 8.56 16.89
N LYS A 2 6.79 9.44 17.87
CA LYS A 2 5.69 9.21 18.83
C LYS A 2 4.35 9.32 18.08
N LYS A 3 3.52 8.27 18.13
CA LYS A 3 2.17 8.24 17.53
C LYS A 3 1.29 9.25 18.28
N LEU A 4 1.17 10.47 17.76
CA LEU A 4 0.21 11.44 18.27
C LEU A 4 -1.15 11.07 17.69
N ILE A 5 -2.01 10.56 18.55
CA ILE A 5 -3.39 10.15 18.28
C ILE A 5 -4.26 10.66 19.44
N SER A 6 -5.57 10.74 19.25
CA SER A 6 -6.51 10.96 20.38
C SER A 6 -7.57 9.90 20.54
N GLY A 7 -7.71 9.00 19.58
CA GLY A 7 -8.69 7.94 19.64
C GLY A 7 -8.36 6.78 18.70
N ALA A 8 -9.06 5.68 18.93
CA ALA A 8 -9.05 4.53 18.07
C ALA A 8 -10.43 3.85 18.09
N ILE A 9 -10.78 3.18 17.01
CA ILE A 9 -11.96 2.32 16.95
C ILE A 9 -11.66 1.12 16.07
N ASN A 10 -12.22 -0.04 16.41
CA ASN A 10 -12.17 -1.21 15.56
C ASN A 10 -13.39 -1.27 14.64
N ILE A 11 -13.17 -1.73 13.41
CA ILE A 11 -14.22 -2.05 12.45
C ILE A 11 -13.99 -3.48 11.98
N GLU A 12 -14.99 -4.33 12.20
CA GLU A 12 -15.00 -5.69 11.69
C GLU A 12 -15.64 -5.70 10.30
N VAL A 13 -14.96 -6.32 9.34
CA VAL A 13 -15.45 -6.57 7.99
C VAL A 13 -15.52 -8.08 7.77
N LYS A 14 -16.74 -8.61 7.70
CA LYS A 14 -16.99 -10.05 7.55
C LYS A 14 -16.77 -10.50 6.12
N LEU A 15 -16.04 -11.59 5.95
CA LEU A 15 -15.88 -12.25 4.66
C LEU A 15 -17.18 -12.95 4.25
N GLN A 16 -17.46 -12.93 2.95
CA GLN A 16 -18.68 -13.48 2.38
C GLN A 16 -18.35 -14.22 1.09
N GLN A 17 -18.88 -15.43 0.96
CA GLN A 17 -18.81 -16.22 -0.28
C GLN A 17 -19.63 -15.56 -1.39
N GLY A 18 -19.22 -15.77 -2.64
CA GLY A 18 -19.83 -15.18 -3.83
C GLY A 18 -19.58 -13.68 -3.99
N VAL A 19 -18.80 -13.07 -3.10
CA VAL A 19 -18.47 -11.64 -3.12
C VAL A 19 -16.99 -11.46 -3.40
N ASN A 20 -16.65 -10.54 -4.31
CA ASN A 20 -15.26 -10.20 -4.64
C ASN A 20 -14.78 -8.92 -3.96
N ARG A 21 -15.70 -8.06 -3.52
CA ARG A 21 -15.39 -6.81 -2.82
C ARG A 21 -16.35 -6.58 -1.68
N ILE A 22 -15.81 -6.24 -0.51
CA ILE A 22 -16.59 -5.94 0.68
C ILE A 22 -16.33 -4.49 1.05
N PHE A 23 -17.37 -3.67 1.04
CA PHE A 23 -17.28 -2.27 1.43
C PHE A 23 -17.21 -2.14 2.95
N PHE A 24 -16.50 -1.12 3.44
CA PHE A 24 -16.53 -0.85 4.87
C PHE A 24 -17.92 -0.36 5.27
N PRO A 25 -18.42 -0.77 6.46
CA PRO A 25 -19.65 -0.20 6.97
C PRO A 25 -19.44 1.29 7.26
N ASP A 26 -20.52 2.05 7.11
CA ASP A 26 -20.54 3.41 7.64
C ASP A 26 -20.34 3.39 9.16
N ASN A 27 -19.59 4.36 9.67
CA ASN A 27 -19.27 4.47 11.08
C ASN A 27 -19.35 5.93 11.51
N SER A 28 -20.39 6.26 12.29
CA SER A 28 -20.64 7.62 12.76
C SER A 28 -19.48 8.22 13.56
N VAL A 29 -18.69 7.39 14.25
CA VAL A 29 -17.52 7.83 15.01
C VAL A 29 -16.40 8.29 14.08
N LEU A 30 -16.23 7.69 12.89
CA LEU A 30 -15.13 8.04 11.99
C LEU A 30 -15.48 9.11 10.95
N ARG A 31 -16.78 9.44 10.78
CA ARG A 31 -17.21 10.47 9.83
C ARG A 31 -16.51 11.81 10.11
N GLY A 32 -15.83 12.34 9.09
CA GLY A 32 -15.11 13.62 9.18
C GLY A 32 -13.86 13.59 10.08
N LYS A 33 -13.52 12.46 10.71
CA LYS A 33 -12.30 12.34 11.51
C LYS A 33 -11.08 12.17 10.63
N ARG A 34 -9.96 12.69 11.13
CA ARG A 34 -8.66 12.55 10.47
C ARG A 34 -8.02 11.25 10.93
N ILE A 35 -8.00 10.26 10.06
CA ILE A 35 -7.35 8.98 10.27
C ILE A 35 -5.84 9.18 10.14
N LYS A 36 -5.11 8.89 11.21
CA LYS A 36 -3.65 8.95 11.29
C LYS A 36 -3.01 7.65 10.88
N HIS A 37 -3.49 6.56 11.45
CA HIS A 37 -2.95 5.23 11.20
C HIS A 37 -4.03 4.18 11.01
N ILE A 38 -3.68 3.12 10.30
CA ILE A 38 -4.52 1.94 10.14
C ILE A 38 -3.68 0.71 10.46
N SER A 39 -4.29 -0.25 11.16
CA SER A 39 -3.71 -1.57 11.41
C SER A 39 -4.81 -2.64 11.37
N VAL A 40 -4.43 -3.91 11.24
CA VAL A 40 -5.33 -5.06 11.20
C VAL A 40 -4.89 -6.05 12.28
N TYR A 41 -5.80 -6.34 13.22
CA TYR A 41 -5.50 -7.20 14.39
C TYR A 41 -5.75 -8.69 14.11
N LYS A 42 -6.74 -9.01 13.28
CA LYS A 42 -7.04 -10.37 12.82
C LYS A 42 -7.16 -10.34 11.31
N ALA A 43 -6.28 -11.07 10.64
CA ALA A 43 -6.33 -11.26 9.21
C ALA A 43 -6.27 -12.75 8.88
N GLN A 44 -7.26 -13.24 8.13
CA GLN A 44 -7.20 -14.56 7.51
C GLN A 44 -6.92 -14.36 6.02
N ASN A 45 -6.07 -15.20 5.41
CA ASN A 45 -5.77 -15.14 3.97
C ASN A 45 -5.27 -13.75 3.50
N ASP A 46 -4.48 -13.09 4.33
CA ASP A 46 -3.94 -11.73 4.15
C ASP A 46 -3.01 -11.56 2.94
N HIS A 47 -2.49 -12.68 2.42
CA HIS A 47 -1.69 -12.75 1.20
C HIS A 47 -2.47 -12.58 -0.11
N ALA A 48 -3.80 -12.54 -0.06
CA ALA A 48 -4.66 -12.47 -1.24
C ALA A 48 -5.82 -11.46 -1.09
N ALA A 49 -5.78 -10.62 -0.07
CA ALA A 49 -6.73 -9.53 0.13
C ALA A 49 -6.04 -8.17 0.09
N PHE A 50 -6.72 -7.20 -0.51
CA PHE A 50 -6.20 -5.86 -0.72
C PHE A 50 -7.20 -4.82 -0.24
N VAL A 51 -6.72 -3.80 0.48
CA VAL A 51 -7.57 -2.67 0.89
C VAL A 51 -7.39 -1.48 -0.05
N THR A 52 -8.51 -0.86 -0.38
CA THR A 52 -8.56 0.44 -1.06
C THR A 52 -9.35 1.42 -0.20
N LEU A 53 -8.73 2.55 0.15
CA LEU A 53 -9.36 3.62 0.92
C LEU A 53 -9.49 4.88 0.07
N LYS A 54 -10.67 5.49 0.07
CA LYS A 54 -10.98 6.70 -0.69
C LYS A 54 -11.07 7.93 0.21
N GLU A 55 -10.69 9.08 -0.32
CA GLU A 55 -10.85 10.36 0.39
C GLU A 55 -12.31 10.85 0.33
N LEU A 56 -12.83 11.36 1.45
CA LEU A 56 -14.25 11.77 1.57
C LEU A 56 -14.69 12.80 0.52
N ASN A 57 -13.87 13.81 0.27
CA ASN A 57 -14.28 14.96 -0.56
C ASN A 57 -14.04 14.74 -2.06
N THR A 58 -12.98 14.01 -2.41
CA THR A 58 -12.51 13.88 -3.80
C THR A 58 -12.76 12.50 -4.38
N GLN A 59 -13.09 11.51 -3.54
CA GLN A 59 -13.20 10.09 -3.88
C GLN A 59 -11.93 9.50 -4.51
N THR A 60 -10.80 10.21 -4.43
CA THR A 60 -9.51 9.69 -4.90
C THR A 60 -9.06 8.53 -4.02
N GLU A 61 -8.51 7.50 -4.64
CA GLU A 61 -7.92 6.35 -3.92
C GLU A 61 -6.63 6.80 -3.21
N LEU A 62 -6.73 7.01 -1.90
CA LEU A 62 -5.61 7.40 -1.03
C LEU A 62 -4.67 6.23 -0.78
N ILE A 63 -5.27 5.07 -0.52
CA ILE A 63 -4.58 3.79 -0.47
C ILE A 63 -5.21 2.95 -1.56
N LYS A 64 -4.41 2.47 -2.50
CA LYS A 64 -4.90 1.65 -3.60
C LYS A 64 -4.28 0.27 -3.53
N SER A 65 -5.14 -0.74 -3.44
CA SER A 65 -4.79 -2.16 -3.49
C SER A 65 -3.59 -2.53 -2.60
N LEU A 66 -3.60 -2.06 -1.35
CA LEU A 66 -2.56 -2.40 -0.38
C LEU A 66 -2.84 -3.79 0.21
N PRO A 67 -1.89 -4.75 0.15
CA PRO A 67 -2.08 -6.06 0.76
C PRO A 67 -2.39 -5.91 2.26
N ILE A 68 -3.44 -6.59 2.74
CA ILE A 68 -3.84 -6.52 4.16
C ILE A 68 -2.71 -6.99 5.08
N LYS A 69 -1.88 -7.93 4.62
CA LYS A 69 -0.71 -8.41 5.37
C LYS A 69 0.21 -7.28 5.84
N LEU A 70 0.40 -6.23 5.03
CA LEU A 70 1.25 -5.08 5.39
C LEU A 70 0.66 -4.19 6.49
N LEU A 71 -0.59 -4.42 6.88
CA LEU A 71 -1.28 -3.69 7.94
C LEU A 71 -1.31 -4.47 9.26
N HIS A 72 -0.71 -5.66 9.33
CA HIS A 72 -0.83 -6.51 10.51
C HIS A 72 -0.32 -5.80 11.78
N PHE A 73 -0.96 -6.05 12.92
CA PHE A 73 -0.69 -5.33 14.19
C PHE A 73 0.75 -5.45 14.70
N SER A 74 1.46 -6.53 14.33
CA SER A 74 2.90 -6.69 14.61
C SER A 74 3.76 -5.66 13.88
N ASP A 75 3.23 -5.04 12.85
CA ASP A 75 3.91 -4.06 12.02
C ASP A 75 3.56 -2.64 12.49
N HIS A 76 4.48 -1.70 12.27
CA HIS A 76 4.25 -0.30 12.57
C HIS A 76 3.03 0.22 11.81
N ALA A 77 1.97 0.58 12.55
CA ALA A 77 0.72 1.06 11.97
C ALA A 77 0.94 2.10 10.86
N LEU A 78 0.41 1.80 9.67
CA LEU A 78 0.64 2.58 8.47
C LEU A 78 0.12 4.00 8.66
N PHE A 79 0.98 5.00 8.44
CA PHE A 79 0.64 6.40 8.57
C PHE A 79 0.07 6.98 7.27
N ILE A 80 -1.08 7.64 7.35
CA ILE A 80 -1.77 8.26 6.19
C ILE A 80 -2.15 9.73 6.39
N ASN A 81 -2.71 10.08 7.55
CA ASN A 81 -3.15 11.43 7.91
C ASN A 81 -4.20 12.05 6.94
N LYS A 82 -5.36 11.39 6.80
CA LYS A 82 -6.42 11.72 5.83
C LYS A 82 -7.83 11.60 6.41
N ILE A 83 -8.82 12.23 5.78
CA ILE A 83 -10.25 12.00 6.06
C ILE A 83 -10.78 11.00 5.02
N VAL A 84 -11.21 9.83 5.48
CA VAL A 84 -11.55 8.68 4.62
C VAL A 84 -13.07 8.56 4.47
N ASP A 85 -13.52 8.21 3.27
CA ASP A 85 -14.88 7.75 3.00
C ASP A 85 -14.98 6.24 3.20
N LEU A 86 -15.41 5.80 4.39
CA LEU A 86 -15.50 4.36 4.66
C LEU A 86 -16.53 3.66 3.75
N PRO A 87 -17.78 4.14 3.60
CA PRO A 87 -18.76 3.52 2.71
C PRO A 87 -18.29 3.26 1.27
N HIS A 88 -17.45 4.13 0.71
CA HIS A 88 -16.91 3.96 -0.65
C HIS A 88 -15.53 3.27 -0.70
N SER A 89 -14.93 3.03 0.46
CA SER A 89 -13.73 2.22 0.63
C SER A 89 -14.08 0.74 0.69
N TYR A 90 -13.16 -0.13 0.30
CA TYR A 90 -13.45 -1.56 0.21
C TYR A 90 -12.21 -2.42 0.39
N ILE A 91 -12.48 -3.71 0.64
CA ILE A 91 -11.50 -4.79 0.59
C ILE A 91 -11.80 -5.62 -0.66
N ASP A 92 -10.82 -5.76 -1.53
CA ASP A 92 -10.84 -6.71 -2.65
C ASP A 92 -10.36 -8.08 -2.15
N ILE A 93 -11.22 -9.08 -2.31
CA ILE A 93 -11.01 -10.48 -1.94
C ILE A 93 -11.18 -11.40 -3.15
N SER A 94 -11.09 -10.85 -4.37
CA SER A 94 -11.22 -11.62 -5.62
C SER A 94 -10.19 -12.72 -5.76
N GLN A 95 -9.03 -12.58 -5.12
CA GLN A 95 -7.93 -13.55 -5.16
C GLN A 95 -8.01 -14.60 -4.02
N ILE A 96 -9.00 -14.51 -3.13
CA ILE A 96 -9.26 -15.53 -2.10
C ILE A 96 -10.20 -16.58 -2.69
N THR A 97 -9.88 -17.86 -2.49
CA THR A 97 -10.76 -18.95 -2.92
C THR A 97 -12.08 -18.97 -2.14
N GLU A 98 -13.19 -19.40 -2.74
CA GLU A 98 -14.51 -19.41 -2.07
C GLU A 98 -14.53 -20.19 -0.75
N ALA A 99 -13.79 -21.29 -0.66
CA ALA A 99 -13.65 -22.08 0.57
C ALA A 99 -12.95 -21.30 1.70
N GLN A 100 -12.12 -20.32 1.35
CA GLN A 100 -11.34 -19.49 2.28
C GLN A 100 -12.04 -18.16 2.63
N LYS A 101 -13.15 -17.81 1.98
CA LYS A 101 -13.94 -16.59 2.28
C LYS A 101 -14.81 -16.74 3.54
N VAL A 102 -14.18 -17.13 4.65
CA VAL A 102 -14.81 -17.34 5.96
C VAL A 102 -14.12 -16.50 7.04
N GLY A 103 -14.87 -15.99 8.01
CA GLY A 103 -14.33 -15.17 9.10
C GLY A 103 -14.43 -13.66 8.84
N SER A 104 -13.48 -12.89 9.36
CA SER A 104 -13.49 -11.42 9.26
C SER A 104 -12.10 -10.80 9.36
N TYR A 105 -11.98 -9.60 8.79
CA TYR A 105 -10.87 -8.69 9.05
C TYR A 105 -11.27 -7.69 10.14
N THR A 106 -10.40 -7.48 11.13
CA THR A 106 -10.61 -6.43 12.15
C THR A 106 -9.62 -5.30 11.94
N PHE A 107 -10.10 -4.21 11.34
CA PHE A 107 -9.33 -2.98 11.14
C PHE A 107 -9.39 -2.11 12.38
N ILE A 108 -8.27 -1.53 12.77
CA ILE A 108 -8.17 -0.53 13.82
C ILE A 108 -7.80 0.79 13.15
N PHE A 109 -8.70 1.77 13.25
CA PHE A 109 -8.50 3.12 12.75
C PHE A 109 -8.08 4.02 13.91
N TRP A 110 -6.87 4.56 13.83
CA TRP A 110 -6.32 5.50 14.79
C TRP A 110 -6.53 6.92 14.27
N TYR A 111 -7.12 7.81 15.05
CA TYR A 111 -7.57 9.11 14.56
C TYR A 111 -7.33 10.24 15.57
N ASP A 112 -7.43 11.47 15.06
CA ASP A 112 -7.49 12.69 15.86
C ASP A 112 -8.92 13.23 15.94
N GLU A 113 -9.35 13.57 17.15
CA GLU A 113 -10.60 14.25 17.45
C GLU A 113 -10.51 15.71 16.98
N PRO A 114 -11.55 16.27 16.34
CA PRO A 114 -11.53 17.66 15.86
C PRO A 114 -11.13 18.68 16.94
N ALA A 115 -11.55 18.45 18.20
CA ALA A 115 -11.25 19.32 19.34
C ALA A 115 -9.75 19.45 19.68
N ILE A 116 -8.91 18.55 19.18
CA ILE A 116 -7.47 18.56 19.46
C ILE A 116 -6.61 18.88 18.24
N TRP A 117 -7.20 19.09 17.06
CA TRP A 117 -6.45 19.33 15.82
C TRP A 117 -5.53 20.55 15.92
N SER A 118 -5.98 21.64 16.55
CA SER A 118 -5.18 22.85 16.75
C SER A 118 -4.01 22.68 17.73
N LYS A 119 -4.05 21.61 18.55
CA LYS A 119 -3.02 21.31 19.56
C LYS A 119 -1.93 20.39 19.02
N ILE A 120 -2.19 19.69 17.90
CA ILE A 120 -1.21 18.84 17.23
C ILE A 120 -0.67 19.65 16.05
N PRO A 121 0.63 19.97 16.01
CA PRO A 121 1.22 20.64 14.85
C PRO A 121 0.93 19.82 13.60
N GLU A 122 0.23 20.42 12.63
CA GLU A 122 0.12 19.86 11.29
C GLU A 122 1.50 19.90 10.64
N LYS A 123 2.29 18.85 10.87
CA LYS A 123 3.34 18.53 9.92
C LYS A 123 2.62 18.01 8.69
N ASN A 124 2.67 18.77 7.60
CA ASN A 124 2.30 18.34 6.26
C ASN A 124 3.06 17.04 5.95
N ASN A 125 2.49 15.92 6.39
CA ASN A 125 2.92 14.56 6.16
C ASN A 125 1.65 13.81 5.76
N ARG A 126 1.08 14.17 4.61
CA ARG A 126 0.03 13.40 3.96
C ARG A 126 0.71 12.41 3.03
N THR A 127 0.16 11.19 2.96
CA THR A 127 0.65 10.17 2.05
C THR A 127 -0.48 9.59 1.20
N GLU A 128 -0.10 9.18 0.01
CA GLU A 128 -0.87 8.27 -0.84
C GLU A 128 -0.06 6.99 -1.06
N ILE A 129 -0.75 5.89 -1.30
CA ILE A 129 -0.13 4.60 -1.58
C ILE A 129 -0.67 4.06 -2.88
N HIS A 130 0.24 3.84 -3.82
CA HIS A 130 -0.07 3.38 -5.17
C HIS A 130 0.57 2.02 -5.44
N PRO A 131 -0.17 1.07 -6.04
CA PRO A 131 0.39 -0.20 -6.46
C PRO A 131 1.28 0.00 -7.68
N ILE A 132 2.40 -0.71 -7.70
CA ILE A 132 3.26 -0.84 -8.88
C ILE A 132 3.38 -2.32 -9.18
N GLU A 133 2.92 -2.71 -10.35
CA GLU A 133 3.00 -4.09 -10.82
C GLU A 133 3.86 -4.15 -12.08
N ILE A 134 4.79 -5.10 -12.12
CA ILE A 134 5.64 -5.34 -13.28
C ILE A 134 5.67 -6.83 -13.59
N LYS A 135 5.19 -7.19 -14.78
CA LYS A 135 5.20 -8.56 -15.29
C LYS A 135 6.53 -8.83 -15.99
N LEU A 136 7.31 -9.76 -15.47
CA LEU A 136 8.62 -10.10 -16.02
C LEU A 136 8.49 -10.67 -17.43
N SER A 137 9.23 -10.10 -18.37
CA SER A 137 9.22 -10.49 -19.79
C SER A 137 10.55 -11.06 -20.28
N GLY A 138 11.60 -11.01 -19.46
CA GLY A 138 12.93 -11.47 -19.81
C GLY A 138 13.96 -11.13 -18.72
N PRO A 139 15.27 -11.25 -19.03
CA PRO A 139 16.34 -10.97 -18.06
C PRO A 139 16.33 -9.53 -17.54
N LYS A 140 15.77 -8.60 -18.33
CA LYS A 140 15.58 -7.20 -17.99
C LYS A 140 14.18 -6.78 -18.41
N THR A 141 13.39 -6.23 -17.48
CA THR A 141 12.02 -5.79 -17.71
C THR A 141 11.85 -4.36 -17.21
N TYR A 142 11.50 -3.44 -18.11
CA TYR A 142 11.23 -2.04 -17.78
C TYR A 142 9.81 -1.87 -17.25
N PHE A 143 9.59 -0.88 -16.38
CA PHE A 143 8.24 -0.58 -15.93
C PHE A 143 7.42 0.01 -17.08
N ALA A 144 6.13 -0.32 -17.10
CA ALA A 144 5.19 0.35 -17.98
C ALA A 144 4.97 1.80 -17.53
N GLU A 145 4.56 2.65 -18.47
CA GLU A 145 4.14 4.01 -18.14
C GLU A 145 2.97 3.99 -17.16
N ASN A 146 3.12 4.70 -16.04
CA ASN A 146 2.04 4.90 -15.08
C ASN A 146 1.86 6.39 -14.81
N ARG A 147 0.78 6.95 -15.35
CA ARG A 147 0.45 8.38 -15.22
C ARG A 147 0.20 8.79 -13.77
N ASP A 148 -0.29 7.89 -12.93
CA ASP A 148 -0.56 8.18 -11.51
C ASP A 148 0.76 8.39 -10.73
N LEU A 149 1.86 7.82 -11.22
CA LEU A 149 3.19 7.87 -10.60
C LEU A 149 4.10 8.94 -11.23
N HIS A 150 3.71 9.53 -12.34
CA HIS A 150 4.50 10.53 -13.04
C HIS A 150 4.70 11.80 -12.19
N ASN A 151 5.95 12.28 -12.11
CA ASN A 151 6.37 13.44 -11.32
C ASN A 151 5.97 13.39 -9.83
N LYS A 152 5.80 12.18 -9.28
CA LYS A 152 5.51 12.00 -7.85
C LYS A 152 6.78 11.96 -7.02
N LYS A 153 6.64 12.30 -5.73
CA LYS A 153 7.73 12.30 -4.75
C LYS A 153 7.61 11.08 -3.87
N PHE A 154 8.54 10.15 -4.02
CA PHE A 154 8.51 8.86 -3.33
C PHE A 154 9.14 9.01 -1.95
N GLN A 155 8.35 8.75 -0.91
CA GLN A 155 8.83 8.64 0.47
C GLN A 155 9.42 7.26 0.74
N ASN A 156 8.83 6.22 0.14
CA ASN A 156 9.24 4.84 0.29
C ASN A 156 8.72 4.00 -0.89
N LEU A 157 9.34 2.86 -1.11
CA LEU A 157 8.87 1.81 -2.01
C LEU A 157 8.94 0.49 -1.24
N ILE A 158 7.78 -0.10 -0.98
CA ILE A 158 7.68 -1.35 -0.23
C ILE A 158 7.50 -2.48 -1.24
N PHE A 159 8.41 -3.44 -1.24
CA PHE A 159 8.23 -4.68 -1.99
C PHE A 159 7.25 -5.58 -1.25
N SER A 160 6.20 -5.95 -1.97
CA SER A 160 5.04 -6.66 -1.44
C SER A 160 4.99 -8.06 -2.04
N MET A 161 4.75 -9.06 -1.21
CA MET A 161 4.74 -10.48 -1.62
C MET A 161 3.36 -11.13 -1.39
N PRO A 162 2.28 -10.64 -2.03
CA PRO A 162 1.03 -11.39 -2.08
C PRO A 162 1.21 -12.60 -3.02
N ASN A 163 0.36 -13.62 -2.93
CA ASN A 163 0.45 -14.79 -3.83
C ASN A 163 0.05 -14.42 -5.27
N PHE A 164 -0.89 -13.49 -5.40
CA PHE A 164 -1.35 -12.91 -6.65
C PHE A 164 -1.34 -11.40 -6.53
N THR A 165 -1.11 -10.68 -7.61
CA THR A 165 -1.28 -9.22 -7.65
C THR A 165 -2.76 -8.85 -7.59
N PRO A 166 -3.12 -7.58 -7.34
CA PRO A 166 -4.51 -7.12 -7.43
C PRO A 166 -5.15 -7.40 -8.80
N MET A 167 -4.34 -7.50 -9.87
CA MET A 167 -4.78 -7.83 -11.22
C MET A 167 -4.92 -9.36 -11.46
N GLY A 168 -4.60 -10.18 -10.46
CA GLY A 168 -4.68 -11.64 -10.51
C GLY A 168 -3.48 -12.32 -11.16
N ASN A 169 -2.36 -11.63 -11.36
CA ASN A 169 -1.15 -12.26 -11.86
C ASN A 169 -0.41 -12.96 -10.72
N GLU A 170 0.10 -14.16 -10.96
CA GLU A 170 0.96 -14.87 -10.01
C GLU A 170 2.23 -14.05 -9.72
N THR A 171 2.63 -13.98 -8.45
CA THR A 171 3.89 -13.32 -8.08
C THR A 171 5.07 -14.29 -8.11
N THR A 172 6.28 -13.76 -8.26
CA THR A 172 7.52 -14.56 -8.28
C THR A 172 8.31 -14.47 -6.98
N SER A 173 9.27 -15.40 -6.82
CA SER A 173 10.33 -15.31 -5.82
C SER A 173 11.25 -14.12 -6.09
N TYR A 174 11.59 -13.41 -5.03
CA TYR A 174 12.40 -12.19 -5.09
C TYR A 174 13.92 -12.44 -5.08
N LEU A 175 14.36 -13.66 -4.76
CA LEU A 175 15.77 -13.99 -4.52
C LEU A 175 16.68 -13.72 -5.73
N ASN A 176 16.12 -13.78 -6.93
CA ASN A 176 16.85 -13.61 -8.19
C ASN A 176 16.53 -12.29 -8.90
N CYS A 177 15.85 -11.37 -8.22
CA CYS A 177 15.38 -10.12 -8.80
C CYS A 177 16.09 -8.90 -8.19
N PHE A 178 16.46 -7.96 -9.05
CA PHE A 178 17.19 -6.75 -8.69
C PHE A 178 16.49 -5.52 -9.26
N LEU A 179 16.30 -4.49 -8.44
CA LEU A 179 15.69 -3.22 -8.83
C LEU A 179 16.76 -2.20 -9.18
N THR A 180 16.59 -1.57 -10.34
CA THR A 180 17.26 -0.31 -10.69
C THR A 180 16.21 0.80 -10.83
N LEU A 181 16.38 1.88 -10.07
CA LEU A 181 15.57 3.10 -10.18
C LEU A 181 16.39 4.23 -10.80
N CYS A 182 15.86 4.77 -11.90
CA CYS A 182 16.45 5.86 -12.65
C CYS A 182 15.84 7.20 -12.23
N LYS A 183 16.63 8.27 -12.30
CA LYS A 183 16.15 9.65 -12.31
C LYS A 183 16.96 10.43 -13.33
N ASP A 184 16.26 11.10 -14.22
CA ASP A 184 16.86 11.76 -15.37
C ASP A 184 17.76 10.75 -16.12
N ASN A 185 19.03 11.09 -16.35
CA ASN A 185 20.00 10.21 -17.02
C ASN A 185 20.82 9.32 -16.08
N LEU A 186 20.51 9.27 -14.78
CA LEU A 186 21.29 8.53 -13.78
C LEU A 186 20.50 7.36 -13.20
N GLU A 187 21.14 6.20 -13.10
CA GLU A 187 20.66 5.11 -12.25
C GLU A 187 20.96 5.45 -10.79
N PHE A 188 19.95 5.94 -10.06
CA PHE A 188 20.10 6.43 -8.69
C PHE A 188 20.15 5.29 -7.66
N ILE A 189 19.41 4.22 -7.91
CA ILE A 189 19.50 2.95 -7.19
C ILE A 189 19.84 1.91 -8.24
N GLN A 190 20.93 1.17 -8.03
CA GLN A 190 21.48 0.27 -9.04
C GLN A 190 21.50 -1.16 -8.52
N ARG A 191 20.78 -2.06 -9.22
CA ARG A 191 20.86 -3.51 -9.02
C ARG A 191 20.69 -3.95 -7.57
N VAL A 192 19.81 -3.28 -6.83
CA VAL A 192 19.59 -3.62 -5.41
C VAL A 192 18.66 -4.84 -5.33
N PRO A 193 19.03 -5.91 -4.61
CA PRO A 193 18.15 -7.06 -4.44
C PRO A 193 16.79 -6.65 -3.85
N LEU A 194 15.70 -7.24 -4.33
CA LEU A 194 14.35 -6.86 -3.91
C LEU A 194 14.07 -7.08 -2.42
N GLU A 195 14.80 -7.98 -1.77
CA GLU A 195 14.68 -8.25 -0.34
C GLU A 195 14.91 -6.99 0.53
N TYR A 196 15.77 -6.06 0.08
CA TYR A 196 16.03 -4.80 0.79
C TYR A 196 14.84 -3.83 0.78
N PHE A 197 13.83 -4.10 -0.04
CA PHE A 197 12.58 -3.35 -0.09
C PHE A 197 11.46 -4.02 0.72
N VAL A 198 11.69 -5.21 1.32
CA VAL A 198 10.74 -5.84 2.25
C VAL A 198 10.81 -5.14 3.59
N GLN A 199 9.68 -4.58 4.06
CA GLN A 199 9.66 -3.68 5.22
C GLN A 199 8.58 -3.97 6.27
N GLY A 200 8.02 -5.18 6.27
CA GLY A 200 7.15 -5.63 7.37
C GLY A 200 7.93 -5.68 8.69
N GLY A 201 7.34 -5.19 9.79
CA GLY A 201 7.91 -5.30 11.14
C GLY A 201 9.19 -4.50 11.45
N ASN A 202 9.76 -3.74 10.50
CA ASN A 202 11.05 -3.06 10.71
C ASN A 202 10.92 -1.73 11.44
N ASP A 203 11.75 -1.50 12.47
CA ASP A 203 11.82 -0.25 13.26
C ASP A 203 12.26 0.97 12.45
N TYR A 204 12.95 0.74 11.33
CA TYR A 204 13.40 1.77 10.41
C TYR A 204 13.05 1.37 8.98
N GLN A 205 11.93 1.90 8.49
CA GLN A 205 11.56 1.81 7.08
C GLN A 205 12.53 2.62 6.21
N LEU A 206 12.82 2.13 5.01
CA LEU A 206 13.59 2.85 3.99
C LEU A 206 12.91 4.19 3.72
N ARG A 207 13.70 5.25 3.58
CA ARG A 207 13.18 6.59 3.29
C ARG A 207 13.87 7.21 2.09
N LEU A 208 13.15 7.33 0.99
CA LEU A 208 13.65 7.80 -0.31
C LEU A 208 13.69 9.34 -0.45
N GLN A 209 13.82 10.08 0.65
CA GLN A 209 13.94 11.55 0.70
C GLN A 209 13.07 12.36 -0.31
N ASN A 210 11.86 11.88 -0.63
CA ASN A 210 10.97 12.54 -1.59
C ASN A 210 11.56 12.69 -3.01
N ILE A 211 12.36 11.72 -3.44
CA ILE A 211 12.94 11.66 -4.79
C ILE A 211 11.83 11.36 -5.81
N THR A 212 11.93 11.95 -7.00
CA THR A 212 11.12 11.59 -8.16
C THR A 212 11.93 10.69 -9.07
N PHE A 213 11.41 9.51 -9.38
CA PHE A 213 12.04 8.53 -10.26
C PHE A 213 11.37 8.52 -11.64
N ASP A 214 12.15 8.22 -12.66
CA ASP A 214 11.68 7.89 -14.00
C ASP A 214 11.45 6.38 -14.09
N PHE A 215 10.21 5.96 -13.89
CA PHE A 215 9.86 4.55 -13.93
C PHE A 215 9.98 3.94 -15.34
N GLN A 216 9.77 4.69 -16.41
CA GLN A 216 9.90 4.17 -17.78
C GLN A 216 11.34 3.72 -18.08
N ARG A 217 12.32 4.41 -17.48
CA ARG A 217 13.74 4.02 -17.57
C ARG A 217 14.21 3.09 -16.47
N SER A 218 13.45 3.00 -15.38
CA SER A 218 13.70 2.05 -14.30
C SER A 218 13.35 0.63 -14.76
N TYR A 219 13.91 -0.38 -14.12
CA TYR A 219 13.70 -1.77 -14.52
C TYR A 219 13.98 -2.75 -13.39
N ILE A 220 13.49 -3.97 -13.60
CA ILE A 220 13.88 -5.16 -12.85
C ILE A 220 14.81 -6.01 -13.72
N GLU A 221 15.93 -6.45 -13.17
CA GLU A 221 16.72 -7.54 -13.71
C GLU A 221 16.38 -8.84 -12.96
N THR A 222 16.27 -9.95 -13.69
CA THR A 222 16.10 -11.29 -13.10
C THR A 222 17.10 -12.28 -13.69
N THR A 223 17.64 -13.14 -12.83
CA THR A 223 18.52 -14.26 -13.23
C THR A 223 17.76 -15.59 -13.36
N ALA A 224 16.44 -15.59 -13.19
CA ALA A 224 15.60 -16.79 -13.19
C ALA A 224 14.61 -16.82 -14.37
N PRO A 225 14.94 -17.49 -15.49
CA PRO A 225 14.06 -17.57 -16.66
C PRO A 225 12.70 -18.22 -16.40
N GLY A 226 12.60 -19.10 -15.40
CA GLY A 226 11.34 -19.73 -15.00
C GLY A 226 10.32 -18.77 -14.39
N ASP A 227 10.74 -17.55 -14.05
CA ASP A 227 9.87 -16.50 -13.51
C ASP A 227 9.31 -15.56 -14.57
N TYR A 228 9.66 -15.76 -15.85
CA TYR A 228 9.05 -15.01 -16.94
C TYR A 228 7.54 -15.27 -16.99
N GLY A 229 6.75 -14.20 -17.17
CA GLY A 229 5.29 -14.25 -17.10
C GLY A 229 4.73 -14.09 -15.68
N LYS A 230 5.56 -14.17 -14.63
CA LYS A 230 5.16 -13.81 -13.26
C LYS A 230 5.34 -12.33 -13.00
N SER A 231 4.79 -11.84 -11.90
CA SER A 231 4.78 -10.42 -11.56
C SER A 231 5.53 -10.10 -10.27
N ILE A 232 6.11 -8.90 -10.23
CA ILE A 232 6.66 -8.28 -9.04
C ILE A 232 5.73 -7.13 -8.65
N PHE A 233 5.46 -7.00 -7.37
CA PHE A 233 4.49 -6.05 -6.85
C PHE A 233 5.10 -5.18 -5.76
N PHE A 234 4.91 -3.87 -5.87
CA PHE A 234 5.30 -2.90 -4.87
C PHE A 234 4.12 -2.03 -4.47
N ASN A 235 4.21 -1.46 -3.28
CA ASN A 235 3.38 -0.34 -2.85
C ASN A 235 4.28 0.89 -2.68
N ALA A 236 4.12 1.88 -3.54
CA ALA A 236 4.83 3.15 -3.48
C ALA A 236 4.14 4.11 -2.52
N ILE A 237 4.89 4.61 -1.53
CA ILE A 237 4.41 5.65 -0.61
C ILE A 237 4.82 7.00 -1.17
N ILE A 238 3.84 7.85 -1.45
CA ILE A 238 4.01 9.12 -2.14
C ILE A 238 3.67 10.27 -1.20
N ASP A 239 4.52 11.31 -1.20
CA ASP A 239 4.22 12.59 -0.57
C ASP A 239 3.22 13.37 -1.42
N ASP A 240 2.05 13.68 -0.88
CA ASP A 240 1.01 14.43 -1.58
C ASP A 240 0.69 15.80 -0.95
N ASN A 241 1.56 16.30 -0.07
CA ASN A 241 1.37 17.57 0.64
C ASN A 241 1.21 18.81 -0.26
N LYS A 242 1.64 18.71 -1.53
CA LYS A 242 1.56 19.80 -2.52
C LYS A 242 0.37 19.69 -3.49
N LYS A 243 -0.51 18.71 -3.35
CA LYS A 243 -1.81 18.72 -4.04
C LYS A 243 -2.71 19.74 -3.33
N LYS A 244 -2.63 21.00 -3.74
CA LYS A 244 -3.60 22.05 -3.45
C LYS A 244 -4.36 22.36 -4.73
#